data_AF-A0A0F7YYA3-F1
#
_entry.id   AF-A0A0F7YYA3-F1
#
_cell.length_a   1.000
_cell.length_b   1.000
_cell.length_c   1.000
_cell.angle_alpha   90.00
_cell.angle_beta   90.00
_cell.angle_gamma   90.00
#
_symmetry.space_group_name_H-M   'P 1'
#
loop_
_entity.id
_entity.type
_entity.pdbx_description
1 polymer ?
#
loop_
_entity_poly.entity_id
_entity_poly.type
_entity_poly.pdbx_seq_one_letter_code
_entity_poly.pdbx_strand_id
1 'polypeptide(L)'
;MIPTLVLAELASFMKRNNMDFSPIQETIVKNSLIINLDEEIAVNAGKLHGHVRSKNKRISLADCIIAESARKYGAIVLTTDHHFKILGNAIILEK
;
A
#
# COMPACT_ATOMS: atom_id res chain seq x y z
N MET A 1 -0.59 2.49 -10.88
CA MET A 1 0.16 3.35 -9.93
C MET A 1 0.64 2.51 -8.78
N ILE A 2 1.80 2.81 -8.22
CA ILE A 2 2.39 2.06 -7.10
C ILE A 2 2.90 3.06 -6.05
N PRO A 3 2.37 3.05 -4.81
CA PRO A 3 2.92 3.84 -3.72
C PRO A 3 4.36 3.43 -3.41
N THR A 4 5.24 4.39 -3.07
CA THR A 4 6.62 4.09 -2.66
C THR A 4 6.71 3.16 -1.44
N LEU A 5 5.68 3.15 -0.59
CA LEU A 5 5.55 2.19 0.50
C LEU A 5 5.56 0.73 0.01
N VAL A 6 4.89 0.44 -1.11
CA VAL A 6 4.87 -0.92 -1.70
C VAL A 6 6.25 -1.31 -2.21
N LEU A 7 7.04 -0.35 -2.73
CA LEU A 7 8.44 -0.60 -3.09
C LEU A 7 9.27 -0.94 -1.86
N ALA A 8 9.03 -0.27 -0.72
CA ALA A 8 9.72 -0.58 0.54
C ALA A 8 9.36 -1.99 1.06
N GLU A 9 8.09 -2.38 1.00
CA GLU A 9 7.64 -3.73 1.37
C GLU A 9 8.26 -4.80 0.48
N LEU A 10 8.27 -4.55 -0.83
CA LEU A 10 8.86 -5.46 -1.80
C LEU A 10 10.38 -5.58 -1.58
N ALA A 11 11.10 -4.47 -1.39
CA ALA A 11 12.52 -4.49 -1.07
C ALA A 11 12.82 -5.30 0.21
N SER A 12 12.01 -5.11 1.26
CA SER A 12 12.10 -5.88 2.51
C SER A 12 11.85 -7.38 2.28
N PHE A 13 10.82 -7.74 1.51
CA PHE A 13 10.55 -9.12 1.13
C PHE A 13 11.72 -9.75 0.36
N MET A 14 12.23 -9.06 -0.65
CA MET A 14 13.35 -9.52 -1.48
C MET A 14 14.60 -9.75 -0.63
N LYS A 15 14.93 -8.79 0.25
CA LYS A 15 16.08 -8.90 1.15
C LYS A 15 15.96 -10.08 2.12
N ARG A 16 14.79 -10.31 2.72
CA ARG A 16 14.55 -11.45 3.63
C ARG A 16 14.68 -12.81 2.94
N ASN A 17 14.50 -12.84 1.62
CA ASN A 17 14.59 -14.05 0.80
C ASN A 17 15.90 -14.15 0.00
N ASN A 18 16.90 -13.30 0.29
CA ASN A 18 18.20 -13.26 -0.42
C ASN A 18 18.07 -13.11 -1.96
N MET A 19 17.08 -12.36 -2.43
CA MET A 19 16.88 -12.07 -3.84
C MET A 19 17.35 -10.66 -4.20
N ASP A 20 17.86 -10.47 -5.42
CA ASP A 20 18.23 -9.16 -5.94
C ASP A 20 16.98 -8.37 -6.35
N PHE A 21 16.76 -7.23 -5.72
CA PHE A 21 15.63 -6.36 -5.98
C PHE A 21 15.85 -5.44 -7.20
N SER A 22 17.10 -5.16 -7.56
CA SER A 22 17.47 -4.16 -8.57
C SER A 22 16.75 -4.33 -9.91
N PRO A 23 16.76 -5.51 -10.58
CA PRO A 23 16.07 -5.67 -11.87
C PRO A 23 14.54 -5.55 -11.77
N ILE A 24 13.96 -5.93 -10.62
CA ILE A 24 12.52 -5.82 -10.37
C ILE A 24 12.15 -4.36 -10.13
N GLN A 25 12.94 -3.62 -9.36
CA GLN A 25 12.75 -2.19 -9.12
C GLN A 25 12.76 -1.41 -10.44
N GLU A 26 13.75 -1.66 -11.30
CA GLU A 26 13.84 -1.02 -12.62
C GLU A 26 12.60 -1.30 -13.47
N THR A 27 12.16 -2.56 -13.52
CA THR A 27 10.97 -2.96 -14.27
C THR A 27 9.71 -2.26 -13.74
N ILE A 28 9.55 -2.19 -12.42
CA ILE A 28 8.39 -1.54 -11.79
C ILE A 28 8.39 -0.05 -12.09
N VAL A 29 9.51 0.65 -11.85
CA VAL A 29 9.63 2.10 -12.04
C VAL A 29 9.43 2.48 -13.51
N LYS A 30 9.94 1.67 -14.45
CA LYS A 30 9.79 1.92 -15.90
C LYS A 30 8.35 1.77 -16.40
N ASN A 31 7.57 0.86 -15.82
CA ASN A 31 6.24 0.50 -16.33
C ASN A 31 5.08 1.03 -15.48
N SER A 32 5.37 1.73 -14.37
CA SER A 32 4.34 2.18 -13.43
C SER A 32 4.52 3.64 -13.04
N LEU A 33 3.41 4.33 -12.78
CA LEU A 33 3.42 5.61 -12.09
C LEU A 33 3.73 5.39 -10.60
N ILE A 34 4.89 5.87 -10.14
CA ILE A 34 5.30 5.82 -8.72
C ILE A 34 4.71 7.02 -7.98
N ILE A 35 4.08 6.74 -6.83
CA ILE A 35 3.43 7.76 -6.00
C ILE A 35 4.19 7.88 -4.68
N ASN A 36 4.73 9.07 -4.41
CA ASN A 36 5.44 9.34 -3.18
C ASN A 36 4.47 9.49 -2.00
N LEU A 37 4.92 9.08 -0.80
CA LEU A 37 4.26 9.42 0.44
C LEU A 37 4.47 10.92 0.72
N ASP A 38 3.39 11.70 0.66
CA ASP A 38 3.38 13.11 1.04
C ASP A 38 2.65 13.34 2.37
N GLU A 39 2.67 14.58 2.84
CA GLU A 39 2.07 14.99 4.11
C GLU A 39 0.57 14.67 4.17
N GLU A 40 -0.17 14.94 3.08
CA GLU A 40 -1.60 14.72 3.03
C GLU A 40 -1.93 13.22 3.18
N ILE A 41 -1.27 12.36 2.41
CA ILE A 41 -1.41 10.90 2.52
C ILE A 41 -1.05 10.45 3.93
N ALA A 42 0.08 10.91 4.48
CA ALA A 42 0.56 10.50 5.80
C ALA A 42 -0.42 10.87 6.93
N VAL A 43 -0.90 12.12 6.95
CA VAL A 43 -1.82 12.61 7.98
C VAL A 43 -3.18 11.91 7.88
N ASN A 44 -3.72 11.77 6.67
CA ASN A 44 -5.01 11.09 6.49
C ASN A 44 -4.91 9.60 6.84
N ALA A 45 -3.80 8.94 6.52
CA ALA A 45 -3.60 7.53 6.84
C ALA A 45 -3.50 7.31 8.36
N GLY A 46 -2.86 8.23 9.08
CA GLY A 46 -2.83 8.22 10.54
C GLY A 46 -4.23 8.35 11.16
N LYS A 47 -5.06 9.26 10.64
CA LYS A 47 -6.47 9.42 11.07
C LYS A 47 -7.28 8.17 10.78
N LEU A 48 -7.16 7.61 9.57
CA LEU A 48 -7.83 6.37 9.18
C LEU A 48 -7.42 5.22 10.11
N HIS A 49 -6.12 5.03 10.32
CA HIS A 49 -5.60 4.01 11.23
C HIS A 49 -6.16 4.16 12.64
N GLY A 50 -6.16 5.37 13.21
CA GLY A 50 -6.77 5.63 14.52
C GLY A 50 -8.25 5.23 14.57
N HIS A 51 -9.01 5.52 13.51
CA HIS A 51 -10.41 5.14 13.39
C HIS A 51 -10.61 3.62 13.30
N VAL A 52 -9.80 2.92 12.50
CA VAL A 52 -9.99 1.47 12.26
C VAL A 52 -9.34 0.59 13.32
N ARG A 53 -8.34 1.09 14.06
CA ARG A 53 -7.58 0.31 15.05
C ARG A 53 -8.45 -0.19 16.20
N SER A 54 -9.48 0.57 16.57
CA SER A 54 -10.46 0.17 17.57
C SER A 54 -11.32 -1.02 17.11
N LYS A 55 -11.56 -1.13 15.80
CA LYS A 55 -12.40 -2.17 15.18
C LYS A 55 -11.60 -3.42 14.83
N ASN A 56 -10.38 -3.25 14.32
CA ASN A 56 -9.50 -4.36 13.96
C ASN A 56 -8.03 -4.01 14.22
N LYS A 57 -7.47 -4.67 15.25
CA LYS A 57 -6.06 -4.48 15.66
C LYS A 57 -5.03 -5.06 14.69
N ARG A 58 -5.45 -5.83 13.67
CA ARG A 58 -4.56 -6.42 12.67
C ARG A 58 -4.30 -5.50 11.48
N ILE A 59 -5.16 -4.51 11.25
CA ILE A 59 -4.94 -3.53 10.19
C ILE A 59 -3.72 -2.69 10.54
N SER A 60 -2.78 -2.63 9.60
CA SER A 60 -1.54 -1.89 9.78
C SER A 60 -1.69 -0.42 9.35
N LEU A 61 -0.78 0.43 9.83
CA LEU A 61 -0.66 1.79 9.30
C LEU A 61 -0.26 1.78 7.81
N ALA A 62 0.52 0.79 7.38
CA ALA A 62 0.94 0.63 6.00
C ALA A 62 -0.27 0.43 5.06
N ASP A 63 -1.21 -0.43 5.43
CA ASP A 63 -2.45 -0.64 4.66
C ASP A 63 -3.27 0.66 4.55
N CYS A 64 -3.30 1.44 5.63
CA CYS A 64 -3.97 2.75 5.65
C CYS A 64 -3.28 3.75 4.70
N ILE A 65 -1.95 3.75 4.63
CA ILE A 65 -1.19 4.59 3.69
C ILE A 65 -1.50 4.21 2.25
N ILE A 66 -1.58 2.91 1.94
CA ILE A 66 -1.95 2.41 0.60
C ILE A 66 -3.38 2.87 0.25
N ALA A 67 -4.32 2.73 1.19
CA ALA A 67 -5.72 3.14 0.99
C ALA A 67 -5.87 4.64 0.73
N GLU A 68 -5.19 5.49 1.51
CA GLU A 68 -5.21 6.95 1.27
C GLU A 68 -4.48 7.34 -0.02
N SER A 69 -3.39 6.66 -0.35
CA SER A 69 -2.70 6.86 -1.63
C SER A 69 -3.65 6.58 -2.79
N ALA A 70 -4.43 5.49 -2.74
CA ALA A 70 -5.45 5.21 -3.76
C ALA A 70 -6.55 6.27 -3.76
N ARG A 71 -7.06 6.67 -2.59
CA ARG A 71 -8.14 7.65 -2.45
C ARG A 71 -7.76 9.02 -3.03
N LYS A 72 -6.55 9.51 -2.74
CA LYS A 72 -6.05 10.80 -3.24
C LYS A 72 -6.09 10.89 -4.77
N TYR A 73 -5.84 9.79 -5.45
CA TYR A 73 -5.81 9.72 -6.91
C TYR A 73 -7.09 9.13 -7.53
N GLY A 74 -8.15 8.94 -6.74
CA GLY A 74 -9.40 8.34 -7.22
C GLY A 74 -9.23 6.91 -7.74
N ALA A 75 -8.20 6.20 -7.28
CA ALA A 75 -7.87 4.84 -7.71
C ALA A 75 -8.55 3.77 -6.84
N ILE A 76 -8.54 2.54 -7.34
CA ILE A 76 -9.05 1.35 -6.65
C ILE A 76 -7.86 0.47 -6.25
N VAL A 77 -7.84 0.00 -5.00
CA VAL A 77 -6.80 -0.94 -4.57
C VAL A 77 -7.12 -2.33 -5.13
N LEU A 78 -6.17 -2.95 -5.83
CA LEU A 78 -6.26 -4.35 -6.25
C LEU A 78 -5.40 -5.20 -5.31
N THR A 79 -6.01 -6.13 -4.58
CA THR A 79 -5.29 -6.89 -3.53
C THR A 79 -5.93 -8.24 -3.26
N THR A 80 -5.18 -9.15 -2.65
CA THR A 80 -5.73 -10.39 -2.04
C THR A 80 -6.01 -10.21 -0.54
N ASP A 81 -5.69 -9.06 0.06
CA ASP A 81 -5.89 -8.81 1.50
C ASP A 81 -7.29 -8.25 1.79
N HIS A 82 -8.08 -9.03 2.52
CA HIS A 82 -9.43 -8.65 2.95
C HIS A 82 -9.48 -7.49 3.94
N HIS A 83 -8.37 -7.07 4.57
CA HIS A 83 -8.33 -5.84 5.38
C HIS A 83 -8.86 -4.62 4.62
N PHE A 84 -8.65 -4.57 3.31
CA PHE A 84 -9.08 -3.46 2.47
C PHE A 84 -10.61 -3.33 2.32
N LYS A 85 -11.39 -4.38 2.66
CA LYS A 85 -12.85 -4.28 2.77
C LYS A 85 -13.30 -3.24 3.81
N ILE A 86 -12.48 -2.98 4.82
CA ILE A 86 -12.75 -1.98 5.87
C ILE A 86 -12.14 -0.61 5.49
N LEU A 87 -11.02 -0.60 4.76
CA LEU A 87 -10.23 0.61 4.51
C LEU A 87 -10.77 1.49 3.37
N GLY A 88 -11.51 0.91 2.41
CA GLY A 88 -12.12 1.68 1.34
C GLY A 88 -12.38 0.88 0.08
N ASN A 89 -12.30 1.56 -1.06
CA ASN A 89 -12.63 0.99 -2.36
C ASN A 89 -11.50 0.07 -2.83
N ALA A 90 -11.77 -1.24 -2.85
CA ALA A 90 -10.82 -2.26 -3.26
C ALA A 90 -11.50 -3.38 -4.04
N ILE A 91 -10.81 -3.89 -5.06
CA ILE A 91 -11.13 -5.15 -5.72
C ILE A 91 -10.30 -6.23 -5.04
N ILE A 92 -11.00 -7.19 -4.45
CA ILE A 92 -10.34 -8.34 -3.83
C ILE A 92 -10.23 -9.48 -4.85
N LEU A 93 -9.02 -9.96 -5.06
CA LEU A 93 -8.73 -11.16 -5.84
C LEU A 93 -8.78 -12.38 -4.92
N GLU A 94 -9.61 -13.36 -5.28
CA GLU A 94 -9.61 -14.67 -4.62
C GLU A 94 -8.39 -15.49 -5.10
N LYS A 95 -7.79 -16.26 -4.19
CA LYS A 95 -6.62 -17.11 -4.46
C LYS A 95 -7.01 -18.49 -4.95
#